data_AF-A0A372Z2H2-F1
#
_entry.id   AF-A0A372Z2H2-F1
#
_cell.length_a   1.000
_cell.length_b   1.000
_cell.length_c   1.000
_cell.angle_alpha   90.00
_cell.angle_beta   90.00
_cell.angle_gamma   90.00
#
_symmetry.space_group_name_H-M   'P 1'
#
loop_
_entity.id
_entity.type
_entity.pdbx_description
1 polymer ?
#
loop_
_entity_poly.entity_id
_entity_poly.type
_entity_poly.pdbx_seq_one_letter_code
_entity_poly.pdbx_strand_id
1 'polypeptide(L)'
;MKQKYAIGFITFMLATVLAACVHDYPAMTPDGEEGIDPTLVEVSTEVTLDLELLPLEIITNKAHRGITKARAGEQTDYRRRFIIEAWRDGKPAARQVTVMDNADEAGNGKITLPVHLKLYAVEYTLAVWTDYVVAGTTTDLYYNTENLQQVTCTTPYTGSTGYRDCLYGSTTLDLRPYRDEWNVRVQAKVDMVRPLAKYRIIATDVQEFLAKTQRQRDAEGGNNTYTVTFSYGFYFPLGFNTATGKPMNSVQGVTFSTPLTIPDDGTEKCPLGSDFIFVNGTESFVPLNIELADANGKVVSRTRGLEVPYRRGHLTTLRGNFLTNEMQGGINIDTGYDDEIDIDLDSF
;
A
#
# COMPACT_ATOMS: atom_id res chain seq x y z
N MET A 1 -82.89 -15.96 11.26
CA MET A 1 -81.78 -16.93 11.41
C MET A 1 -80.68 -16.84 10.33
N LYS A 2 -80.62 -15.82 9.46
CA LYS A 2 -79.59 -15.74 8.38
C LYS A 2 -78.43 -14.75 8.63
N GLN A 3 -78.51 -13.90 9.64
CA GLN A 3 -77.55 -12.79 9.84
C GLN A 3 -76.39 -13.12 10.80
N LYS A 4 -76.54 -14.15 11.65
CA LYS A 4 -75.51 -14.57 12.62
C LYS A 4 -74.41 -15.44 12.01
N TYR A 5 -74.69 -16.12 10.88
CA TYR A 5 -73.71 -16.95 10.17
C TYR A 5 -72.80 -16.14 9.24
N ALA A 6 -73.26 -14.98 8.75
CA ALA A 6 -72.46 -14.11 7.89
C ALA A 6 -71.31 -13.44 8.66
N ILE A 7 -71.55 -13.03 9.91
CA ILE A 7 -70.53 -12.37 10.73
C ILE A 7 -69.43 -13.35 11.11
N GLY A 8 -69.77 -14.58 11.53
CA GLY A 8 -68.78 -15.60 11.88
C GLY A 8 -67.92 -16.06 10.70
N PHE A 9 -68.45 -16.09 9.48
CA PHE A 9 -67.70 -16.44 8.28
C PHE A 9 -66.72 -15.33 7.86
N ILE A 10 -67.09 -14.06 8.06
CA ILE A 10 -66.23 -12.90 7.79
C ILE A 10 -65.10 -12.81 8.82
N THR A 11 -65.35 -13.06 10.11
CA THR A 11 -64.27 -13.07 11.12
C THR A 11 -63.29 -14.24 10.93
N PHE A 12 -63.75 -15.40 10.45
CA PHE A 12 -62.88 -16.53 10.17
C PHE A 12 -62.00 -16.28 8.92
N MET A 13 -62.56 -15.70 7.86
CA MET A 13 -61.81 -15.26 6.68
C MET A 13 -60.78 -14.16 7.01
N LEU A 14 -61.12 -13.21 7.90
CA LEU A 14 -60.22 -12.13 8.29
C LEU A 14 -59.06 -12.63 9.19
N ALA A 15 -59.31 -13.65 10.02
CA ALA A 15 -58.28 -14.28 10.84
C ALA A 15 -57.31 -15.15 10.02
N THR A 16 -57.76 -15.78 8.94
CA THR A 16 -56.87 -16.52 8.02
C THR A 16 -56.00 -15.61 7.16
N VAL A 17 -56.43 -14.37 6.88
CA VAL A 17 -55.62 -13.38 6.14
C VAL A 17 -54.55 -12.75 7.05
N LEU A 18 -54.77 -12.68 8.37
CA LEU A 18 -53.79 -12.14 9.34
C LEU A 18 -52.78 -13.18 9.86
N ALA A 19 -53.00 -14.47 9.60
CA ALA A 19 -52.08 -15.57 9.95
C ALA A 19 -51.33 -16.14 8.73
N ALA A 20 -51.50 -15.55 7.55
CA ALA A 20 -50.55 -15.74 6.46
C ALA A 20 -49.33 -14.88 6.80
N CYS A 21 -48.35 -15.46 7.49
CA CYS A 21 -46.98 -14.99 7.35
C CYS A 21 -46.71 -15.02 5.83
N VAL A 22 -46.72 -13.85 5.19
CA VAL A 22 -46.09 -13.69 3.89
C VAL A 22 -44.63 -13.92 4.17
N HIS A 23 -44.20 -15.17 4.09
CA HIS A 23 -42.80 -15.47 3.85
C HIS A 23 -42.55 -14.96 2.43
N ASP A 24 -42.08 -13.71 2.32
CA ASP A 24 -41.48 -13.20 1.10
C ASP A 24 -40.16 -13.96 0.91
N TYR A 25 -40.27 -15.23 0.50
CA TYR A 25 -39.16 -15.90 -0.13
C TYR A 25 -38.84 -15.12 -1.39
N PRO A 26 -37.57 -14.79 -1.64
CA PRO A 26 -37.21 -14.04 -2.82
C PRO A 26 -37.79 -14.70 -4.07
N ALA A 27 -38.65 -13.95 -4.79
CA ALA A 27 -39.33 -14.47 -5.96
C ALA A 27 -38.28 -14.96 -6.98
N MET A 28 -38.42 -16.21 -7.44
CA MET A 28 -37.57 -16.75 -8.49
C MET A 28 -37.62 -15.81 -9.71
N THR A 29 -36.45 -15.46 -10.25
CA THR A 29 -36.39 -14.77 -11.54
C THR A 29 -37.03 -15.65 -12.62
N PRO A 30 -37.47 -15.08 -13.76
CA PRO A 30 -37.98 -15.87 -14.88
C PRO A 30 -37.04 -16.99 -15.36
N ASP A 31 -35.75 -16.87 -15.04
CA ASP A 31 -34.68 -17.81 -15.40
C ASP A 31 -34.39 -18.85 -14.29
N GLY A 32 -35.16 -18.85 -13.20
CA GLY A 32 -35.05 -19.84 -12.12
C GLY A 32 -33.96 -19.57 -11.07
N GLU A 33 -33.46 -18.34 -11.00
CA GLU A 33 -32.55 -17.90 -9.93
C GLU A 33 -33.33 -17.37 -8.73
N GLU A 34 -32.89 -17.66 -7.51
CA GLU A 34 -33.49 -17.10 -6.30
C GLU A 34 -33.38 -15.57 -6.34
N GLY A 35 -34.51 -14.87 -6.18
CA GLY A 35 -34.55 -13.42 -6.17
C GLY A 35 -33.62 -12.81 -5.11
N ILE A 36 -33.25 -11.55 -5.28
CA ILE A 36 -32.49 -10.83 -4.26
C ILE A 36 -33.49 -10.09 -3.38
N ASP A 37 -33.38 -10.28 -2.07
CA ASP A 37 -34.13 -9.49 -1.09
C ASP A 37 -33.85 -7.99 -1.32
N PRO A 38 -34.88 -7.16 -1.56
CA PRO A 38 -34.71 -5.76 -1.91
C PRO A 38 -34.26 -4.88 -0.72
N THR A 39 -34.14 -5.43 0.48
CA THR A 39 -33.72 -4.71 1.70
C THR A 39 -32.33 -4.11 1.51
N LEU A 40 -32.24 -2.79 1.70
CA LEU A 40 -31.00 -2.04 1.62
C LEU A 40 -30.45 -1.76 3.02
N VAL A 41 -29.24 -2.22 3.28
CA VAL A 41 -28.50 -2.03 4.54
C VAL A 41 -27.43 -0.95 4.36
N GLU A 42 -27.32 -0.03 5.32
CA GLU A 42 -26.24 0.96 5.38
C GLU A 42 -25.06 0.37 6.17
N VAL A 43 -23.85 0.42 5.60
CA VAL A 43 -22.66 -0.20 6.20
C VAL A 43 -21.63 0.87 6.54
N SER A 44 -21.33 1.06 7.82
CA SER A 44 -20.22 1.86 8.33
C SER A 44 -19.00 0.97 8.65
N THR A 45 -17.78 1.50 8.53
CA THR A 45 -16.56 0.67 8.69
C THR A 45 -15.59 1.26 9.70
N GLU A 46 -15.12 0.43 10.64
CA GLU A 46 -13.94 0.69 11.47
C GLU A 46 -12.72 0.05 10.82
N VAL A 47 -11.73 0.87 10.48
CA VAL A 47 -10.49 0.44 9.82
C VAL A 47 -9.33 0.62 10.80
N THR A 48 -8.64 -0.48 11.12
CA THR A 48 -7.43 -0.42 11.94
C THR A 48 -6.22 -0.39 11.02
N LEU A 49 -5.37 0.63 11.15
CA LEU A 49 -4.16 0.82 10.34
C LEU A 49 -2.92 0.83 11.21
N ASP A 50 -1.96 -0.03 10.87
CA ASP A 50 -0.60 0.08 11.38
C ASP A 50 0.30 0.77 10.35
N LEU A 51 0.61 2.03 10.62
CA LEU A 51 1.43 2.87 9.75
C LEU A 51 2.93 2.78 10.05
N GLU A 52 3.34 2.10 11.12
CA GLU A 52 4.74 1.99 11.49
C GLU A 52 5.44 0.89 10.67
N LEU A 53 6.58 1.23 10.07
CA LEU A 53 7.50 0.24 9.51
C LEU A 53 8.40 -0.24 10.63
N LEU A 54 8.49 -1.56 10.81
CA LEU A 54 9.44 -2.14 11.74
C LEU A 54 10.82 -2.19 11.09
N PRO A 55 11.92 -1.89 11.81
CA PRO A 55 13.25 -2.17 11.29
C PRO A 55 13.37 -3.68 11.01
N LEU A 56 13.95 -4.05 9.87
CA LEU A 56 14.23 -5.47 9.60
C LEU A 56 15.34 -5.96 10.55
N GLU A 57 14.97 -6.74 11.56
CA GLU A 57 15.93 -7.42 12.44
C GLU A 57 16.57 -8.59 11.66
N ILE A 58 17.73 -8.35 11.06
CA ILE A 58 18.63 -9.42 10.59
C ILE A 58 19.38 -9.90 11.83
N ILE A 59 19.43 -11.21 12.10
CA ILE A 59 19.88 -11.81 13.37
C ILE A 59 21.04 -11.05 14.02
N THR A 60 20.71 -10.08 14.87
CA THR A 60 21.40 -9.58 16.05
C THR A 60 20.48 -8.53 16.69
N ASN A 61 20.43 -8.56 18.02
CA ASN A 61 19.56 -7.71 18.84
C ASN A 61 20.09 -6.27 18.83
N LYS A 62 19.33 -5.28 18.36
CA LYS A 62 18.57 -4.35 19.22
C LYS A 62 17.56 -3.55 18.40
N ALA A 63 16.34 -3.42 18.92
CA ALA A 63 15.29 -2.64 18.31
C ALA A 63 15.61 -1.12 18.33
N HIS A 64 15.88 -0.52 17.16
CA HIS A 64 15.73 0.92 16.94
C HIS A 64 14.51 1.20 16.05
N ARG A 65 13.45 1.76 16.65
CA ARG A 65 12.23 2.21 15.95
C ARG A 65 12.53 3.39 15.02
N GLY A 66 12.86 3.10 13.76
CA GLY A 66 13.04 4.09 12.69
C GLY A 66 11.70 4.58 12.14
N ILE A 67 11.03 5.47 12.87
CA ILE A 67 9.77 6.09 12.43
C ILE A 67 10.04 7.05 11.26
N THR A 68 9.47 6.78 10.08
CA THR A 68 9.08 7.86 9.15
C THR A 68 7.57 7.85 9.04
N LYS A 69 6.91 8.39 10.08
CA LYS A 69 5.57 8.95 9.92
C LYS A 69 5.74 10.12 8.94
N ALA A 70 4.95 10.15 7.86
CA ALA A 70 4.64 11.43 7.25
C ALA A 70 4.10 12.30 8.40
N ARG A 71 4.78 13.40 8.73
CA ARG A 71 4.51 14.17 9.96
C ARG A 71 3.02 14.48 10.04
N ALA A 72 2.34 13.88 11.03
CA ALA A 72 0.99 14.28 11.39
C ALA A 72 1.02 15.78 11.76
N GLY A 73 0.22 16.59 11.08
CA GLY A 73 0.06 18.02 11.35
C GLY A 73 0.77 18.99 10.40
N GLU A 74 1.58 18.51 9.44
CA GLU A 74 2.11 19.37 8.37
C GLU A 74 1.19 19.26 7.15
N GLN A 75 0.68 20.38 6.63
CA GLN A 75 -0.18 20.39 5.45
C GLN A 75 0.68 20.07 4.23
N THR A 76 0.80 18.77 3.90
CA THR A 76 1.52 18.32 2.70
C THR A 76 0.64 18.50 1.46
N ASP A 77 1.24 18.47 0.27
CA ASP A 77 0.51 18.44 -1.00
C ASP A 77 -0.19 17.08 -1.27
N TYR A 78 -0.19 16.17 -0.29
CA TYR A 78 -0.72 14.82 -0.43
C TYR A 78 -1.77 14.51 0.63
N ARG A 79 -2.73 13.66 0.29
CA ARG A 79 -3.77 13.17 1.20
C ARG A 79 -3.90 11.66 1.11
N ARG A 80 -4.20 11.02 2.24
CA ARG A 80 -4.48 9.58 2.27
C ARG A 80 -5.89 9.36 1.74
N ARG A 81 -6.02 8.51 0.71
CA ARG A 81 -7.28 8.08 0.12
C ARG A 81 -7.59 6.66 0.57
N PHE A 82 -8.87 6.38 0.74
CA PHE A 82 -9.44 5.08 1.01
C PHE A 82 -10.40 4.72 -0.12
N ILE A 83 -10.29 3.50 -0.60
CA ILE A 83 -11.18 2.91 -1.60
C ILE A 83 -11.77 1.67 -0.96
N ILE A 84 -13.10 1.65 -0.84
CA ILE A 84 -13.86 0.57 -0.24
C ILE A 84 -14.75 -0.03 -1.32
N GLU A 85 -14.65 -1.33 -1.53
CA GLU A 85 -15.50 -2.06 -2.45
C GLU A 85 -16.18 -3.23 -1.75
N ALA A 86 -17.49 -3.37 -1.96
CA ALA A 86 -18.23 -4.57 -1.60
C ALA A 86 -18.26 -5.49 -2.82
N TRP A 87 -17.52 -6.59 -2.77
CA TRP A 87 -17.41 -7.57 -3.85
C TRP A 87 -18.43 -8.69 -3.71
N ARG A 88 -19.05 -9.04 -4.84
CA ARG A 88 -19.93 -10.21 -4.97
C ARG A 88 -19.85 -10.72 -6.41
N ASP A 89 -19.87 -12.04 -6.59
CA ASP A 89 -19.88 -12.69 -7.91
C ASP A 89 -18.76 -12.21 -8.85
N GLY A 90 -17.56 -12.02 -8.29
CA GLY A 90 -16.36 -11.63 -9.04
C GLY A 90 -16.32 -10.18 -9.52
N LYS A 91 -17.20 -9.30 -9.04
CA LYS A 91 -17.23 -7.87 -9.39
C LYS A 91 -17.57 -6.98 -8.18
N PRO A 92 -17.21 -5.69 -8.20
CA PRO A 92 -17.66 -4.76 -7.17
C PRO A 92 -19.16 -4.47 -7.35
N ALA A 93 -19.96 -4.77 -6.33
CA ALA A 93 -21.37 -4.42 -6.26
C ALA A 93 -21.59 -2.96 -5.84
N ALA A 94 -20.66 -2.41 -5.06
CA ALA A 94 -20.63 -1.00 -4.71
C ALA A 94 -19.19 -0.55 -4.43
N ARG A 95 -18.90 0.72 -4.67
CA ARG A 95 -17.60 1.35 -4.44
C ARG A 95 -17.77 2.72 -3.80
N GLN A 96 -16.96 3.01 -2.79
CA GLN A 96 -16.84 4.34 -2.20
C GLN A 96 -15.37 4.76 -2.16
N VAL A 97 -15.12 6.04 -2.44
CA VAL A 97 -13.81 6.67 -2.29
C VAL A 97 -13.92 7.79 -1.26
N THR A 98 -13.00 7.81 -0.30
CA THR A 98 -12.94 8.81 0.76
C THR A 98 -11.52 9.32 0.89
N VAL A 99 -11.33 10.64 0.98
CA VAL A 99 -10.02 11.27 1.18
C VAL A 99 -10.02 11.88 2.58
N MET A 100 -8.98 11.60 3.37
CA MET A 100 -8.83 12.17 4.70
C MET A 100 -8.20 13.56 4.59
N ASP A 101 -8.95 14.62 4.92
CA ASP A 101 -8.53 16.01 4.72
C ASP A 101 -7.46 16.49 5.70
N ASN A 102 -7.39 15.93 6.90
CA ASN A 102 -6.30 16.09 7.86
C ASN A 102 -6.24 14.84 8.75
N ALA A 103 -5.03 14.47 9.17
CA ALA A 103 -4.78 13.31 10.01
C ALA A 103 -5.38 13.49 11.42
N ASP A 104 -6.67 13.19 11.56
CA ASP A 104 -7.14 12.47 12.75
C ASP A 104 -6.69 11.01 12.62
N GLU A 105 -5.40 10.79 12.38
CA GLU A 105 -4.72 9.58 12.83
C GLU A 105 -4.71 9.72 14.36
N ALA A 106 -5.85 9.43 15.00
CA ALA A 106 -5.88 9.21 16.42
C ALA A 106 -4.70 8.27 16.71
N GLY A 107 -3.78 8.71 17.56
CA GLY A 107 -2.46 8.09 17.76
C GLY A 107 -2.49 6.64 18.30
N ASN A 108 -3.64 5.96 18.22
CA ASN A 108 -3.90 4.58 18.54
C ASN A 108 -3.99 3.66 17.31
N GLY A 109 -3.79 4.15 16.07
CA GLY A 109 -3.81 3.33 14.86
C GLY A 109 -5.21 2.87 14.42
N LYS A 110 -6.28 3.48 14.94
CA LYS A 110 -7.67 3.18 14.53
C LYS A 110 -8.29 4.38 13.84
N ILE A 111 -8.80 4.16 12.63
CA ILE A 111 -9.54 5.16 11.86
C ILE A 111 -10.95 4.62 11.61
N THR A 112 -11.95 5.32 12.14
CA THR A 112 -13.34 5.00 11.78
C THR A 112 -13.70 5.79 10.54
N LEU A 113 -14.05 5.08 9.46
CA LEU A 113 -14.48 5.69 8.21
C LEU A 113 -15.99 5.52 8.07
N PRO A 114 -16.76 6.60 7.98
CA PRO A 114 -18.16 6.50 7.62
C PRO A 114 -18.24 6.00 6.17
N VAL A 115 -18.53 4.72 6.03
CA VAL A 115 -18.87 4.09 4.76
C VAL A 115 -20.40 4.21 4.62
N HIS A 116 -20.85 4.56 3.42
CA HIS A 116 -22.25 4.74 3.06
C HIS A 116 -22.55 3.90 1.82
N LEU A 117 -22.33 2.59 1.93
CA LEU A 117 -22.73 1.64 0.90
C LEU A 117 -24.17 1.20 1.17
N LYS A 118 -25.01 1.26 0.13
CA LYS A 118 -26.34 0.65 0.14
C LYS A 118 -26.23 -0.73 -0.49
N LEU A 119 -26.30 -1.77 0.34
CA LEU A 119 -26.10 -3.16 -0.08
C LEU A 119 -27.35 -3.98 0.21
N TYR A 120 -27.60 -4.99 -0.62
CA TYR A 120 -28.68 -5.94 -0.36
C TYR A 120 -28.34 -6.84 0.84
N ALA A 121 -29.34 -7.44 1.48
CA ALA A 121 -29.16 -8.33 2.65
C ALA A 121 -28.60 -9.73 2.25
N VAL A 122 -27.37 -9.74 1.73
CA VAL A 122 -26.63 -10.90 1.22
C VAL A 122 -25.17 -10.89 1.72
N GLU A 123 -24.41 -11.91 1.35
CA GLU A 123 -22.98 -11.98 1.68
C GLU A 123 -22.13 -11.20 0.66
N TYR A 124 -21.14 -10.47 1.17
CA TYR A 124 -20.14 -9.75 0.39
C TYR A 124 -18.73 -10.00 0.95
N THR A 125 -17.73 -9.73 0.13
CA THR A 125 -16.36 -9.48 0.61
C THR A 125 -16.10 -7.98 0.56
N LEU A 126 -15.88 -7.35 1.71
CA LEU A 126 -15.41 -5.96 1.76
C LEU A 126 -13.91 -5.94 1.52
N ALA A 127 -13.47 -5.28 0.45
CA ALA A 127 -12.08 -4.98 0.17
C ALA A 127 -11.81 -3.50 0.45
N VAL A 128 -10.74 -3.21 1.17
CA VAL A 128 -10.30 -1.85 1.47
C VAL A 128 -8.87 -1.68 0.97
N TRP A 129 -8.63 -0.61 0.22
CA TRP A 129 -7.32 -0.16 -0.22
C TRP A 129 -7.08 1.26 0.27
N THR A 130 -5.85 1.56 0.68
CA THR A 130 -5.45 2.93 0.99
C THR A 130 -4.11 3.28 0.38
N ASP A 131 -4.02 4.48 -0.18
CA ASP A 131 -2.84 5.05 -0.83
C ASP A 131 -2.83 6.58 -0.68
N TYR A 132 -1.90 7.25 -1.34
CA TYR A 132 -1.84 8.71 -1.38
C TYR A 132 -2.27 9.26 -2.74
N VAL A 133 -2.95 10.40 -2.70
CA VAL A 133 -3.32 11.24 -3.84
C VAL A 133 -2.87 12.68 -3.61
N VAL A 134 -2.87 13.50 -4.66
CA VAL A 134 -2.64 14.94 -4.53
C VAL A 134 -3.80 15.57 -3.75
N ALA A 135 -3.48 16.47 -2.82
CA ALA A 135 -4.47 17.18 -2.02
C ALA A 135 -5.52 17.86 -2.89
N GLY A 136 -6.79 17.73 -2.53
CA GLY A 136 -7.92 18.24 -3.31
C GLY A 136 -8.33 17.39 -4.51
N THR A 137 -7.75 16.19 -4.68
CA THR A 137 -8.10 15.27 -5.77
C THR A 137 -8.43 13.86 -5.24
N THR A 138 -9.08 13.06 -6.08
CA THR A 138 -9.24 11.61 -5.89
C THR A 138 -8.55 10.82 -6.99
N THR A 139 -7.72 11.48 -7.80
CA THR A 139 -7.09 10.88 -8.98
C THR A 139 -5.94 9.98 -8.57
N ASP A 140 -5.83 8.83 -9.23
CA ASP A 140 -4.71 7.90 -9.08
C ASP A 140 -3.37 8.62 -9.27
N LEU A 141 -2.46 8.46 -8.31
CA LEU A 141 -1.14 9.09 -8.31
C LEU A 141 -0.03 8.07 -8.62
N TYR A 142 0.20 7.12 -7.71
CA TYR A 142 1.22 6.08 -7.87
C TYR A 142 0.65 4.69 -8.15
N TYR A 143 -0.66 4.52 -7.99
CA TYR A 143 -1.35 3.26 -8.19
C TYR A 143 -2.56 3.47 -9.09
N ASN A 144 -2.68 2.70 -10.16
CA ASN A 144 -3.94 2.49 -10.86
C ASN A 144 -4.83 1.60 -9.96
N THR A 145 -5.99 2.12 -9.58
CA THR A 145 -6.94 1.48 -8.67
C THR A 145 -8.29 1.19 -9.32
N GLU A 146 -8.36 1.15 -10.65
CA GLU A 146 -9.60 0.86 -11.39
C GLU A 146 -10.22 -0.47 -10.93
N ASN A 147 -9.37 -1.46 -10.65
CA ASN A 147 -9.76 -2.76 -10.11
C ASN A 147 -8.91 -3.11 -8.89
N LEU A 148 -9.52 -3.24 -7.69
CA LEU A 148 -8.76 -3.59 -6.48
C LEU A 148 -8.18 -5.01 -6.50
N GLN A 149 -8.62 -5.89 -7.39
CA GLN A 149 -7.97 -7.18 -7.63
C GLN A 149 -6.76 -7.08 -8.57
N GLN A 150 -6.51 -5.91 -9.16
CA GLN A 150 -5.41 -5.65 -10.10
C GLN A 150 -4.83 -4.24 -9.90
N VAL A 151 -4.49 -3.89 -8.66
CA VAL A 151 -3.83 -2.61 -8.39
C VAL A 151 -2.43 -2.65 -8.99
N THR A 152 -2.06 -1.65 -9.78
CA THR A 152 -0.74 -1.61 -10.45
C THR A 152 -0.05 -0.28 -10.24
N CYS A 153 1.28 -0.27 -10.17
CA CYS A 153 2.06 0.97 -10.15
C CYS A 153 1.83 1.74 -11.45
N THR A 154 1.76 3.07 -11.37
CA THR A 154 1.63 3.92 -12.56
C THR A 154 2.91 3.92 -13.40
N THR A 155 2.76 4.26 -14.68
CA THR A 155 3.84 4.43 -15.64
C THR A 155 3.99 5.92 -15.98
N PRO A 156 5.20 6.51 -15.92
CA PRO A 156 6.47 5.88 -15.56
C PRO A 156 6.57 5.50 -14.07
N TYR A 157 7.36 4.46 -13.78
CA TYR A 157 7.60 4.01 -12.42
C TYR A 157 8.31 5.09 -11.61
N THR A 158 7.81 5.36 -10.39
CA THR A 158 8.41 6.34 -9.49
C THR A 158 8.92 5.66 -8.22
N GLY A 159 10.24 5.64 -8.05
CA GLY A 159 10.88 5.28 -6.77
C GLY A 159 11.18 6.50 -5.91
N SER A 160 11.79 6.27 -4.75
CA SER A 160 12.27 7.30 -3.81
C SER A 160 11.24 8.35 -3.37
N THR A 161 10.02 7.90 -3.14
CA THR A 161 8.94 8.71 -2.55
C THR A 161 8.36 7.99 -1.33
N GLY A 162 8.03 8.73 -0.27
CA GLY A 162 7.29 8.21 0.86
C GLY A 162 5.81 7.93 0.55
N TYR A 163 5.29 8.52 -0.52
CA TYR A 163 3.87 8.53 -0.85
C TYR A 163 3.42 7.32 -1.69
N ARG A 164 4.31 6.38 -1.95
CA ARG A 164 3.96 5.03 -2.43
C ARG A 164 3.55 4.07 -1.33
N ASP A 165 3.54 4.52 -0.08
CA ASP A 165 3.02 3.68 0.98
C ASP A 165 1.53 3.37 0.78
N CYS A 166 1.16 2.11 0.94
CA CYS A 166 -0.21 1.63 0.83
C CYS A 166 -0.50 0.53 1.85
N LEU A 167 -1.78 0.35 2.16
CA LEU A 167 -2.27 -0.78 2.95
C LEU A 167 -3.49 -1.37 2.26
N TYR A 168 -3.76 -2.63 2.55
CA TYR A 168 -4.98 -3.31 2.12
C TYR A 168 -5.57 -4.11 3.27
N GLY A 169 -6.86 -4.37 3.19
CA GLY A 169 -7.58 -5.24 4.11
C GLY A 169 -8.78 -5.85 3.41
N SER A 170 -9.18 -7.03 3.88
CA SER A 170 -10.35 -7.72 3.36
C SER A 170 -11.08 -8.41 4.51
N THR A 171 -12.40 -8.36 4.51
CA THR A 171 -13.23 -9.07 5.49
C THR A 171 -14.54 -9.54 4.86
N THR A 172 -15.06 -10.66 5.35
CA THR A 172 -16.40 -11.12 4.97
C THR A 172 -17.44 -10.23 5.65
N LEU A 173 -18.45 -9.83 4.89
CA LEU A 173 -19.60 -9.06 5.36
C LEU A 173 -20.87 -9.85 5.09
N ASP A 174 -21.42 -10.46 6.14
CA ASP A 174 -22.71 -11.16 6.06
C ASP A 174 -23.85 -10.22 6.43
N LEU A 175 -24.66 -9.83 5.44
CA LEU A 175 -25.85 -9.00 5.64
C LEU A 175 -27.15 -9.79 5.62
N ARG A 176 -27.11 -11.12 5.45
CA ARG A 176 -28.32 -11.98 5.46
C ARG A 176 -29.15 -11.88 6.74
N PRO A 177 -28.58 -11.65 7.94
CA PRO A 177 -29.38 -11.50 9.16
C PRO A 177 -30.32 -10.29 9.15
N TYR A 178 -30.09 -9.30 8.28
CA TYR A 178 -30.84 -8.04 8.23
C TYR A 178 -31.92 -8.03 7.14
N ARG A 179 -32.30 -9.20 6.61
CA ARG A 179 -33.44 -9.33 5.69
C ARG A 179 -34.71 -8.84 6.37
N ASP A 180 -35.56 -8.14 5.60
CA ASP A 180 -36.80 -7.52 6.06
C ASP A 180 -36.64 -6.41 7.13
N GLU A 181 -35.41 -6.00 7.46
CA GLU A 181 -35.16 -4.92 8.43
C GLU A 181 -34.96 -3.55 7.75
N TRP A 182 -35.58 -2.51 8.30
CA TRP A 182 -35.51 -1.15 7.75
C TRP A 182 -34.47 -0.29 8.47
N ASN A 183 -33.68 0.49 7.72
CA ASN A 183 -32.69 1.46 8.22
C ASN A 183 -31.58 0.87 9.10
N VAL A 184 -31.17 -0.37 8.83
CA VAL A 184 -30.08 -1.02 9.56
C VAL A 184 -28.75 -0.34 9.24
N ARG A 185 -27.96 -0.11 10.30
CA ARG A 185 -26.57 0.30 10.23
C ARG A 185 -25.67 -0.79 10.77
N VAL A 186 -24.77 -1.31 9.93
CA VAL A 186 -23.83 -2.36 10.31
C VAL A 186 -22.44 -1.76 10.43
N GLN A 187 -21.72 -2.12 11.50
CA GLN A 187 -20.31 -1.78 11.66
C GLN A 187 -19.44 -2.97 11.23
N ALA A 188 -18.62 -2.79 10.19
CA ALA A 188 -17.62 -3.77 9.78
C ALA A 188 -16.23 -3.39 10.33
N LYS A 189 -15.45 -4.39 10.77
CA LYS A 189 -14.06 -4.18 11.17
C LYS A 189 -13.13 -4.72 10.10
N VAL A 190 -12.17 -3.91 9.67
CA VAL A 190 -11.14 -4.31 8.69
C VAL A 190 -9.77 -4.04 9.28
N ASP A 191 -9.00 -5.12 9.44
CA ASP A 191 -7.59 -5.04 9.80
C ASP A 191 -6.76 -4.81 8.54
N MET A 192 -6.15 -3.63 8.46
CA MET A 192 -5.31 -3.26 7.32
C MET A 192 -3.88 -3.74 7.54
N VAL A 193 -3.32 -4.37 6.52
CA VAL A 193 -1.95 -4.84 6.51
C VAL A 193 -1.17 -4.16 5.40
N ARG A 194 0.10 -3.88 5.67
CA ARG A 194 1.02 -3.35 4.66
C ARG A 194 1.47 -4.48 3.73
N PRO A 195 1.22 -4.39 2.41
CA PRO A 195 1.68 -5.40 1.44
C PRO A 195 3.15 -5.17 1.02
N LEU A 196 3.74 -4.06 1.46
CA LEU A 196 5.05 -3.58 1.02
C LEU A 196 6.15 -3.88 2.04
N ALA A 197 7.35 -4.13 1.54
CA ALA A 197 8.60 -3.83 2.24
C ALA A 197 9.15 -2.50 1.75
N LYS A 198 10.02 -1.86 2.54
CA LYS A 198 10.76 -0.65 2.13
C LYS A 198 12.25 -0.90 2.27
N TYR A 199 13.06 -0.39 1.35
CA TYR A 199 14.49 -0.24 1.59
C TYR A 199 14.94 1.21 1.50
N ARG A 200 16.12 1.51 2.04
CA ARG A 200 16.82 2.79 1.87
C ARG A 200 18.31 2.56 1.71
N ILE A 201 18.90 3.27 0.76
CA ILE A 201 20.34 3.27 0.50
C ILE A 201 20.94 4.57 1.05
N ILE A 202 22.00 4.43 1.83
CA ILE A 202 22.74 5.56 2.43
C ILE A 202 24.22 5.36 2.13
N ALA A 203 24.85 6.34 1.50
CA ALA A 203 26.28 6.36 1.31
C ALA A 203 27.03 6.85 2.56
N THR A 204 28.19 6.26 2.85
CA THR A 204 29.06 6.57 4.00
C THR A 204 30.43 7.12 3.59
N ASP A 205 30.78 7.03 2.31
CA ASP A 205 32.03 7.47 1.67
C ASP A 205 31.99 8.92 1.17
N VAL A 206 31.14 9.76 1.78
CA VAL A 206 30.89 11.13 1.33
C VAL A 206 32.18 11.95 1.27
N GLN A 207 33.02 11.87 2.29
CA GLN A 207 34.27 12.65 2.36
C GLN A 207 35.28 12.23 1.29
N GLU A 208 35.40 10.93 1.02
CA GLU A 208 36.26 10.43 -0.06
C GLU A 208 35.75 10.89 -1.43
N PHE A 209 34.43 10.82 -1.64
CA PHE A 209 33.80 11.33 -2.85
C PHE A 209 34.06 12.82 -3.05
N LEU A 210 33.93 13.63 -1.98
CA LEU A 210 34.23 15.05 -2.01
C LEU A 210 35.71 15.30 -2.39
N ALA A 211 36.65 14.55 -1.82
CA ALA A 211 38.07 14.69 -2.14
C ALA A 211 38.37 14.33 -3.62
N LYS A 212 37.82 13.23 -4.13
CA LYS A 212 38.03 12.76 -5.52
C LYS A 212 37.45 13.72 -6.56
N THR A 213 36.29 14.33 -6.26
CA THR A 213 35.58 15.19 -7.22
C THR A 213 35.96 16.67 -7.12
N GLN A 214 36.78 17.09 -6.14
CA GLN A 214 37.16 18.48 -5.91
C GLN A 214 37.69 19.18 -7.17
N ARG A 215 38.63 18.56 -7.90
CA ARG A 215 39.21 19.16 -9.11
C ARG A 215 38.19 19.37 -10.23
N GLN A 216 37.20 18.48 -10.35
CA GLN A 216 36.15 18.59 -11.36
C GLN A 216 35.20 19.74 -11.00
N ARG A 217 34.86 19.88 -9.71
CA ARG A 217 34.04 21.00 -9.21
C ARG A 217 34.70 22.36 -9.40
N ASP A 218 36.00 22.44 -9.19
CA ASP A 218 36.77 23.68 -9.31
C ASP A 218 36.98 24.09 -10.78
N ALA A 219 36.97 23.14 -11.71
CA ALA A 219 37.29 23.36 -13.13
C ALA A 219 36.06 23.57 -14.04
N GLU A 220 34.87 23.04 -13.69
CA GLU A 220 33.67 23.07 -14.53
C GLU A 220 32.52 23.87 -13.92
N GLY A 221 32.66 25.19 -13.76
CA GLY A 221 31.52 26.13 -13.70
C GLY A 221 30.35 25.77 -12.75
N GLY A 222 30.58 24.98 -11.70
CA GLY A 222 29.70 24.73 -10.57
C GLY A 222 28.44 23.89 -10.78
N ASN A 223 28.40 22.91 -11.70
CA ASN A 223 27.25 21.98 -11.70
C ASN A 223 27.45 20.76 -10.78
N ASN A 224 27.14 20.95 -9.51
CA ASN A 224 27.22 19.93 -8.45
C ASN A 224 25.97 19.02 -8.40
N THR A 225 25.37 18.73 -9.56
CA THR A 225 24.22 17.84 -9.65
C THR A 225 24.63 16.50 -10.23
N TYR A 226 24.23 15.45 -9.54
CA TYR A 226 24.39 14.08 -9.96
C TYR A 226 23.01 13.44 -10.11
N THR A 227 22.96 12.35 -10.86
CA THR A 227 21.78 11.49 -10.95
C THR A 227 22.14 10.12 -10.42
N VAL A 228 21.40 9.65 -9.41
CA VAL A 228 21.47 8.26 -8.95
C VAL A 228 20.38 7.49 -9.68
N THR A 229 20.75 6.41 -10.38
CA THR A 229 19.81 5.52 -11.06
C THR A 229 19.81 4.17 -10.38
N PHE A 230 18.62 3.73 -10.00
CA PHE A 230 18.33 2.44 -9.42
C PHE A 230 17.71 1.54 -10.48
N SER A 231 18.25 0.34 -10.66
CA SER A 231 17.78 -0.62 -11.67
C SER A 231 17.68 -2.01 -11.08
N TYR A 232 16.48 -2.59 -11.11
CA TYR A 232 16.24 -3.92 -10.61
C TYR A 232 16.79 -4.98 -11.58
N GLY A 233 17.66 -5.85 -11.08
CA GLY A 233 18.39 -6.85 -11.86
C GLY A 233 17.57 -8.09 -12.24
N PHE A 234 16.30 -8.17 -11.82
CA PHE A 234 15.41 -9.30 -12.12
C PHE A 234 13.95 -8.84 -12.20
N TYR A 235 13.02 -9.79 -12.25
CA TYR A 235 11.59 -9.52 -12.20
C TYR A 235 11.21 -8.77 -10.92
N PHE A 236 10.55 -7.63 -11.09
CA PHE A 236 10.09 -6.76 -10.01
C PHE A 236 8.55 -6.66 -10.02
N PRO A 237 7.86 -6.89 -8.88
CA PRO A 237 6.41 -6.87 -8.83
C PRO A 237 5.86 -5.44 -8.90
N LEU A 238 5.12 -5.13 -9.95
CA LEU A 238 4.47 -3.83 -10.12
C LEU A 238 2.99 -3.83 -9.75
N GLY A 239 2.41 -4.96 -9.38
CA GLY A 239 0.99 -5.04 -9.02
C GLY A 239 0.69 -5.81 -7.75
N PHE A 240 -0.53 -5.66 -7.26
CA PHE A 240 -1.04 -6.30 -6.07
C PHE A 240 -2.53 -6.61 -6.21
N ASN A 241 -2.93 -7.77 -5.70
CA ASN A 241 -4.33 -8.19 -5.68
C ASN A 241 -4.84 -8.20 -4.24
N THR A 242 -5.76 -7.29 -3.92
CA THR A 242 -6.30 -7.14 -2.56
C THR A 242 -7.12 -8.35 -2.09
N ALA A 243 -7.76 -9.09 -3.02
CA ALA A 243 -8.57 -10.25 -2.67
C ALA A 243 -7.72 -11.46 -2.26
N THR A 244 -6.58 -11.68 -2.91
CA THR A 244 -5.66 -12.79 -2.63
C THR A 244 -4.54 -12.40 -1.66
N GLY A 245 -4.28 -11.10 -1.48
CA GLY A 245 -3.19 -10.58 -0.68
C GLY A 245 -1.80 -10.84 -1.28
N LYS A 246 -1.71 -10.98 -2.60
CA LYS A 246 -0.49 -11.39 -3.31
C LYS A 246 0.01 -10.34 -4.32
N PRO A 247 1.34 -10.18 -4.46
CA PRO A 247 1.94 -9.45 -5.57
C PRO A 247 1.59 -10.09 -6.91
N MET A 248 1.57 -9.28 -7.96
CA MET A 248 1.36 -9.68 -9.35
C MET A 248 2.10 -8.74 -10.31
N ASN A 249 1.94 -8.95 -11.61
CA ASN A 249 2.52 -8.11 -12.66
C ASN A 249 4.03 -7.92 -12.49
N SER A 250 4.76 -9.02 -12.36
CA SER A 250 6.22 -8.96 -12.25
C SER A 250 6.84 -8.77 -13.63
N VAL A 251 7.65 -7.72 -13.78
CA VAL A 251 8.28 -7.36 -15.06
C VAL A 251 9.77 -7.10 -14.87
N GLN A 252 10.55 -7.23 -15.95
CA GLN A 252 11.98 -6.87 -15.95
C GLN A 252 12.18 -5.41 -16.36
N GLY A 253 13.38 -4.88 -16.10
CA GLY A 253 13.78 -3.56 -16.59
C GLY A 253 13.16 -2.38 -15.83
N VAL A 254 12.67 -2.62 -14.61
CA VAL A 254 12.16 -1.54 -13.75
C VAL A 254 13.34 -0.70 -13.26
N THR A 255 13.24 0.61 -13.47
CA THR A 255 14.26 1.58 -13.09
C THR A 255 13.61 2.87 -12.59
N PHE A 256 14.31 3.60 -11.73
CA PHE A 256 13.98 4.97 -11.36
C PHE A 256 15.27 5.75 -11.06
N SER A 257 15.19 7.07 -11.17
CA SER A 257 16.33 7.95 -10.89
C SER A 257 15.96 9.03 -9.89
N THR A 258 16.94 9.45 -9.09
CA THR A 258 16.83 10.57 -8.16
C THR A 258 17.94 11.58 -8.44
N PRO A 259 17.65 12.89 -8.34
CA PRO A 259 18.70 13.88 -8.31
C PRO A 259 19.46 13.77 -6.99
N LEU A 260 20.77 13.94 -7.05
CA LEU A 260 21.64 14.06 -5.88
C LEU A 260 22.39 15.38 -5.97
N THR A 261 22.15 16.26 -5.01
CA THR A 261 22.99 17.43 -4.78
C THR A 261 24.16 17.00 -3.90
N ILE A 262 25.37 17.48 -4.24
CA ILE A 262 26.56 17.18 -3.45
C ILE A 262 26.34 17.58 -1.98
N PRO A 263 26.62 16.68 -1.02
CA PRO A 263 26.56 17.02 0.40
C PRO A 263 27.59 18.09 0.80
N ASP A 264 27.28 18.88 1.83
CA ASP A 264 28.23 19.83 2.40
C ASP A 264 29.46 19.12 2.99
N ASP A 265 30.59 19.83 3.03
CA ASP A 265 31.81 19.33 3.67
C ASP A 265 31.56 18.98 5.15
N GLY A 266 32.16 17.89 5.62
CA GLY A 266 31.84 17.29 6.93
C GLY A 266 30.55 16.45 7.00
N THR A 267 29.77 16.31 5.93
CA THR A 267 28.65 15.34 5.91
C THR A 267 29.16 13.90 5.97
N GLU A 268 28.71 13.11 6.94
CA GLU A 268 29.12 11.71 7.09
C GLU A 268 28.25 10.72 6.31
N LYS A 269 26.95 11.02 6.15
CA LYS A 269 25.96 10.10 5.56
C LYS A 269 25.12 10.81 4.51
N CYS A 270 24.95 10.17 3.36
CA CYS A 270 24.21 10.72 2.23
C CYS A 270 23.11 9.76 1.76
N PRO A 271 21.82 10.04 2.01
CA PRO A 271 20.73 9.23 1.48
C PRO A 271 20.69 9.31 -0.06
N LEU A 272 20.77 8.16 -0.73
CA LEU A 272 20.77 8.11 -2.20
C LEU A 272 19.37 7.89 -2.77
N GLY A 273 18.57 7.07 -2.09
CA GLY A 273 17.23 6.72 -2.51
C GLY A 273 16.59 5.65 -1.64
N SER A 274 15.31 5.41 -1.90
CA SER A 274 14.53 4.36 -1.24
C SER A 274 13.50 3.81 -2.22
N ASP A 275 12.94 2.65 -1.93
CA ASP A 275 11.78 2.18 -2.70
C ASP A 275 10.91 1.24 -1.87
N PHE A 276 9.68 1.05 -2.36
CA PHE A 276 8.72 0.08 -1.85
C PHE A 276 8.57 -1.11 -2.80
N ILE A 277 8.50 -2.31 -2.24
CA ILE A 277 8.41 -3.57 -2.98
C ILE A 277 7.17 -4.33 -2.49
N PHE A 278 6.31 -4.79 -3.38
CA PHE A 278 5.24 -5.72 -3.01
C PHE A 278 5.82 -7.09 -2.63
N VAL A 279 5.49 -7.59 -1.45
CA VAL A 279 6.07 -8.84 -0.90
C VAL A 279 4.98 -9.87 -0.68
N ASN A 280 5.24 -11.14 -1.03
CA ASN A 280 4.29 -12.26 -0.90
C ASN A 280 4.16 -12.83 0.53
N GLY A 281 4.86 -12.24 1.50
CA GLY A 281 4.81 -12.61 2.92
C GLY A 281 6.06 -13.34 3.44
N THR A 282 6.88 -13.88 2.53
CA THR A 282 8.17 -14.50 2.89
C THR A 282 9.31 -13.50 2.75
N GLU A 283 10.28 -13.56 3.67
CA GLU A 283 11.57 -12.88 3.55
C GLU A 283 12.32 -13.38 2.31
N SER A 284 12.99 -12.47 1.62
CA SER A 284 13.80 -12.75 0.43
C SER A 284 14.66 -11.53 0.12
N PHE A 285 15.19 -11.41 -1.09
CA PHE A 285 15.94 -10.25 -1.56
C PHE A 285 15.55 -9.84 -2.98
N VAL A 286 15.92 -8.61 -3.35
CA VAL A 286 15.87 -8.14 -4.74
C VAL A 286 17.27 -7.75 -5.19
N PRO A 287 17.73 -8.18 -6.38
CA PRO A 287 18.99 -7.70 -6.95
C PRO A 287 18.83 -6.26 -7.44
N LEU A 288 19.65 -5.36 -6.92
CA LEU A 288 19.63 -3.94 -7.20
C LEU A 288 20.95 -3.49 -7.81
N ASN A 289 20.89 -2.69 -8.87
CA ASN A 289 22.03 -1.96 -9.40
C ASN A 289 21.85 -0.48 -9.09
N ILE A 290 22.94 0.19 -8.71
CA ILE A 290 22.97 1.60 -8.37
C ILE A 290 24.05 2.25 -9.21
N GLU A 291 23.71 3.30 -9.94
CA GLU A 291 24.62 4.04 -10.81
C GLU A 291 24.56 5.52 -10.50
N LEU A 292 25.72 6.13 -10.24
CA LEU A 292 25.87 7.56 -10.05
C LEU A 292 26.48 8.16 -11.31
N ALA A 293 25.77 9.09 -11.95
CA ALA A 293 26.25 9.84 -13.10
C ALA A 293 26.36 11.34 -12.78
N ASP A 294 27.38 12.00 -13.34
CA ASP A 294 27.52 13.45 -13.26
C ASP A 294 26.52 14.18 -14.17
N ALA A 295 26.53 15.51 -14.14
CA ALA A 295 25.65 16.35 -14.95
C ALA A 295 25.79 16.16 -16.47
N ASN A 296 26.92 15.61 -16.93
CA ASN A 296 27.17 15.30 -18.35
C ASN A 296 26.74 13.87 -18.72
N GLY A 297 26.17 13.12 -17.76
CA GLY A 297 25.76 11.72 -17.94
C GLY A 297 26.92 10.72 -17.88
N LYS A 298 28.12 11.15 -17.47
CA LYS A 298 29.25 10.24 -17.29
C LYS A 298 29.09 9.53 -15.94
N VAL A 299 29.14 8.20 -15.99
CA VAL A 299 29.09 7.36 -14.79
C VAL A 299 30.38 7.54 -13.98
N VAL A 300 30.23 7.91 -12.72
CA VAL A 300 31.34 8.15 -11.77
C VAL A 300 31.42 7.09 -10.67
N SER A 301 30.30 6.42 -10.35
CA SER A 301 30.27 5.27 -9.44
C SER A 301 29.21 4.26 -9.88
N ARG A 302 29.44 2.99 -9.59
CA ARG A 302 28.50 1.92 -9.92
C ARG A 302 28.61 0.74 -8.96
N THR A 303 27.47 0.33 -8.40
CA THR A 303 27.29 -0.92 -7.63
C THR A 303 26.35 -1.84 -8.40
N ARG A 304 26.71 -3.12 -8.57
CA ARG A 304 25.91 -4.11 -9.32
C ARG A 304 25.59 -5.34 -8.49
N GLY A 305 24.38 -5.86 -8.66
CA GLY A 305 23.95 -7.11 -8.04
C GLY A 305 23.83 -7.04 -6.52
N LEU A 306 23.56 -5.86 -5.97
CA LEU A 306 23.33 -5.72 -4.54
C LEU A 306 22.06 -6.48 -4.16
N GLU A 307 22.20 -7.53 -3.35
CA GLU A 307 21.06 -8.25 -2.81
C GLU A 307 20.47 -7.45 -1.66
N VAL A 308 19.35 -6.77 -1.92
CA VAL A 308 18.62 -6.00 -0.91
C VAL A 308 17.62 -6.93 -0.22
N PRO A 309 17.86 -7.37 1.03
CA PRO A 309 16.90 -8.21 1.73
C PRO A 309 15.65 -7.39 2.04
N TYR A 310 14.50 -8.06 2.02
CA TYR A 310 13.22 -7.45 2.32
C TYR A 310 12.34 -8.38 3.14
N ARG A 311 11.47 -7.76 3.93
CA ARG A 311 10.36 -8.42 4.61
C ARG A 311 9.14 -7.52 4.57
N ARG A 312 7.97 -8.10 4.32
CA ARG A 312 6.69 -7.37 4.35
C ARG A 312 6.56 -6.61 5.69
N GLY A 313 6.18 -5.34 5.63
CA GLY A 313 6.02 -4.48 6.81
C GLY A 313 7.33 -3.91 7.38
N HIS A 314 8.49 -4.23 6.80
CA HIS A 314 9.78 -3.84 7.35
C HIS A 314 10.52 -2.83 6.47
N LEU A 315 11.37 -2.03 7.11
CA LEU A 315 12.36 -1.16 6.51
C LEU A 315 13.75 -1.80 6.60
N THR A 316 14.38 -2.01 5.44
CA THR A 316 15.80 -2.37 5.33
C THR A 316 16.63 -1.12 5.08
N THR A 317 17.64 -0.86 5.91
CA THR A 317 18.60 0.23 5.67
C THR A 317 19.94 -0.37 5.31
N LEU A 318 20.46 0.01 4.13
CA LEU A 318 21.76 -0.42 3.65
C LEU A 318 22.71 0.78 3.60
N ARG A 319 23.90 0.61 4.16
CA ARG A 319 24.97 1.59 4.21
C ARG A 319 26.20 1.06 3.51
N GLY A 320 27.02 1.93 2.95
CA GLY A 320 28.25 1.51 2.29
C GLY A 320 28.83 2.58 1.38
N ASN A 321 29.95 2.24 0.76
CA ASN A 321 30.72 3.15 -0.09
C ASN A 321 30.13 3.27 -1.50
N PHE A 322 28.91 3.79 -1.61
CA PHE A 322 28.17 3.85 -2.87
C PHE A 322 28.60 4.99 -3.80
N LEU A 323 29.28 6.03 -3.30
CA LEU A 323 29.64 7.21 -4.09
C LEU A 323 30.99 7.08 -4.79
N THR A 324 31.90 6.26 -4.27
CA THR A 324 33.27 6.08 -4.75
C THR A 324 33.55 4.69 -5.32
N ASN A 325 32.59 3.76 -5.25
CA ASN A 325 32.77 2.38 -5.76
C ASN A 325 33.15 2.36 -7.26
N GLU A 326 34.36 1.90 -7.53
CA GLU A 326 34.96 1.85 -8.85
C GLU A 326 34.62 0.54 -9.58
N MET A 327 33.49 0.47 -10.28
CA MET A 327 33.17 -0.51 -11.35
C MET A 327 33.66 -1.97 -11.17
N GLN A 328 33.86 -2.47 -9.95
CA GLN A 328 34.40 -3.81 -9.69
C GLN A 328 33.27 -4.72 -9.25
N GLY A 329 33.18 -5.86 -9.94
CA GLY A 329 32.16 -6.86 -9.73
C GLY A 329 32.51 -7.77 -8.56
N GLY A 330 31.66 -7.77 -7.55
CA GLY A 330 31.79 -8.59 -6.34
C GLY A 330 31.36 -7.76 -5.15
N ILE A 331 30.19 -8.05 -4.59
CA ILE A 331 29.77 -7.47 -3.30
C ILE A 331 29.98 -8.58 -2.29
N ASN A 332 30.91 -8.40 -1.36
CA ASN A 332 31.05 -9.29 -0.22
C ASN A 332 30.28 -8.64 0.93
N ILE A 333 29.10 -9.17 1.24
CA ILE A 333 28.30 -8.65 2.36
C ILE A 333 28.95 -9.19 3.63
N ASP A 334 29.83 -8.41 4.28
CA ASP A 334 30.22 -8.69 5.66
C ASP A 334 28.99 -8.45 6.55
N THR A 335 28.45 -9.53 7.11
CA THR A 335 27.24 -9.49 7.94
C THR A 335 27.57 -9.25 9.42
N GLY A 336 28.78 -8.77 9.71
CA GLY A 336 29.24 -8.46 11.06
C GLY A 336 29.02 -7.00 11.48
N TYR A 337 28.05 -6.81 12.38
CA TYR A 337 27.86 -5.70 13.36
C TYR A 337 26.76 -4.63 13.11
N ASP A 338 25.93 -4.51 14.16
CA ASP A 338 24.90 -3.50 14.56
C ASP A 338 23.79 -3.09 13.57
N ASP A 339 22.57 -3.60 13.82
CA ASP A 339 21.20 -3.13 13.45
C ASP A 339 20.95 -2.62 11.99
N GLU A 340 21.97 -2.67 11.15
CA GLU A 340 22.13 -2.04 9.85
C GLU A 340 22.99 -2.98 8.99
N ILE A 341 22.72 -3.05 7.69
CA ILE A 341 23.62 -3.78 6.78
C ILE A 341 24.65 -2.77 6.31
N ASP A 342 25.80 -2.76 6.97
CA ASP A 342 27.01 -2.14 6.43
C ASP A 342 27.55 -3.06 5.33
N ILE A 343 27.51 -2.56 4.10
CA ILE A 343 28.03 -3.26 2.94
C ILE A 343 29.49 -2.85 2.81
N ASP A 344 30.36 -3.79 3.16
CA ASP A 344 31.77 -3.69 2.80
C ASP A 344 31.92 -3.85 1.28
N LEU A 345 32.29 -2.75 0.63
CA LEU A 345 32.60 -2.72 -0.80
C LEU A 345 34.12 -2.72 -1.04
N ASP A 346 34.93 -2.70 0.03
CA ASP A 346 36.38 -2.53 -0.01
C ASP A 346 37.14 -3.88 0.11
N SER A 347 36.44 -4.98 0.41
CA SER A 347 37.05 -6.32 0.51
C SER A 347 37.08 -7.09 -0.82
N PHE A 348 37.88 -6.59 -1.78
CA PHE A 348 38.51 -7.42 -2.81
C PHE A 348 39.95 -6.99 -3.15
#